data_AF-A0AAU6A512-F1
#
_entry.id   AF-A0AAU6A512-F1
#
_cell.length_a   1.000
_cell.length_b   1.000
_cell.length_c   1.000
_cell.angle_alpha   90.00
_cell.angle_beta   90.00
_cell.angle_gamma   90.00
#
_symmetry.space_group_name_H-M   'P 1'
#
loop_
_entity.id
_entity.type
_entity.pdbx_description
1 polymer ?
#
loop_
_entity_poly.entity_id
_entity_poly.type
_entity_poly.pdbx_seq_one_letter_code
_entity_poly.pdbx_strand_id
1 'polypeptide(L)'
;MVAMVCASIPHSPGSPLRRKGKPDPDKLNSRTYYLAYLYAEYKLPPVLLVVCQDKPTASWAAQPIRIGLPAHTSIAVFPLVLSPENLPTIIDPDEAAEDLALAVFSALAHANDPALPAILEAPATALANVGGETAQDWAEYTEIGLGDTQSRAFWRHLMPLRPSRFPGSGTIIEESRIEGEAKGRAEDILRILDLRAIDIPESARERVNGCTDLELLGTWFDRALTVTTAEELFAAEA
;
A
#
# COMPACT_ATOMS: atom_id res chain seq x y z
N MET A 1 -19.01 2.93 -2.13
CA MET A 1 -17.62 2.43 -2.02
C MET A 1 -16.79 3.13 -3.08
N VAL A 2 -15.68 3.75 -2.68
CA VAL A 2 -14.82 4.55 -3.56
C VAL A 2 -13.54 3.77 -3.80
N ALA A 3 -13.18 3.53 -5.06
CA ALA A 3 -11.86 3.06 -5.42
C ALA A 3 -10.96 4.28 -5.62
N MET A 4 -10.04 4.51 -4.70
CA MET A 4 -9.09 5.63 -4.75
C MET A 4 -7.81 5.19 -5.45
N VAL A 5 -7.35 5.96 -6.44
CA VAL A 5 -6.05 5.79 -7.08
C VAL A 5 -5.33 7.13 -7.09
N CYS A 6 -4.17 7.21 -6.44
CA CYS A 6 -3.27 8.34 -6.65
C CYS A 6 -2.58 8.18 -8.01
N ALA A 7 -2.70 9.20 -8.85
CA ALA A 7 -2.13 9.18 -10.19
C ALA A 7 -0.93 10.12 -10.29
N SER A 8 0.15 9.62 -10.89
CA SER A 8 1.28 10.42 -11.37
C SER A 8 1.42 10.17 -12.87
N ILE A 9 1.75 11.19 -13.65
CA ILE A 9 2.14 10.97 -15.06
C ILE A 9 3.35 10.03 -15.06
N PRO A 10 3.41 9.01 -15.96
CA PRO A 10 4.64 8.26 -16.17
C PRO A 10 5.74 9.19 -16.72
N HIS A 11 6.53 9.79 -15.82
CA HIS A 11 7.79 10.46 -16.15
C HIS A 11 8.94 9.53 -15.76
N SER A 12 9.77 9.19 -16.74
CA SER A 12 10.97 8.35 -16.58
C SER A 12 12.22 9.23 -16.65
N PRO A 13 13.12 9.20 -15.66
CA PRO A 13 14.47 9.71 -15.85
C PRO A 13 15.48 8.54 -15.91
N GLY A 14 16.23 8.48 -17.00
CA GLY A 14 17.63 8.02 -16.99
C GLY A 14 17.94 6.52 -17.17
N SER A 15 17.85 5.99 -18.39
CA SER A 15 18.85 5.03 -18.92
C SER A 15 18.88 5.06 -20.46
N PRO A 16 20.04 4.96 -21.14
CA PRO A 16 20.17 5.37 -22.55
C PRO A 16 19.57 4.41 -23.60
N LEU A 17 18.81 3.38 -23.23
CA LEU A 17 18.39 2.33 -24.17
C LEU A 17 16.90 1.98 -24.18
N ARG A 18 16.01 2.80 -23.59
CA ARG A 18 14.56 2.62 -23.76
C ARG A 18 13.92 3.73 -24.58
N ARG A 19 13.31 3.31 -25.70
CA ARG A 19 12.44 4.07 -26.59
C ARG A 19 11.37 4.81 -25.77
N LYS A 20 11.33 6.14 -25.90
CA LYS A 20 10.36 7.07 -25.28
C LYS A 20 8.97 6.42 -25.20
N GLY A 21 8.53 6.09 -23.99
CA GLY A 21 7.41 5.18 -23.71
C GLY A 21 6.04 5.86 -23.80
N LYS A 22 5.12 5.21 -24.52
CA LYS A 22 3.69 5.52 -24.58
C LYS A 22 3.02 5.37 -23.20
N PRO A 23 1.82 5.96 -22.99
CA PRO A 23 1.01 5.70 -21.80
C PRO A 23 0.88 4.20 -21.53
N ASP A 24 1.09 3.80 -20.29
CA ASP A 24 1.05 2.41 -19.85
C ASP A 24 -0.39 1.85 -19.94
N PRO A 25 -0.69 0.93 -20.87
CA PRO A 25 -2.01 0.35 -21.03
C PRO A 25 -2.47 -0.44 -19.81
N ASP A 26 -1.53 -0.99 -19.03
CA ASP A 26 -1.84 -1.87 -17.90
C ASP A 26 -2.44 -1.08 -16.73
N LYS A 27 -2.05 0.20 -16.57
CA LYS A 27 -2.65 1.11 -15.58
C LYS A 27 -4.10 1.49 -15.89
N LEU A 28 -4.53 1.42 -17.16
CA LEU A 28 -5.93 1.67 -17.55
C LEU A 28 -6.78 0.42 -17.37
N ASN A 29 -6.23 -0.75 -17.73
CA ASN A 29 -6.90 -2.04 -17.55
C ASN A 29 -7.20 -2.32 -16.07
N SER A 30 -6.25 -2.03 -15.16
CA SER A 30 -6.44 -2.25 -13.72
C SER A 30 -7.64 -1.50 -13.14
N ARG A 31 -7.86 -0.24 -13.54
CA ARG A 31 -8.97 0.61 -13.04
C ARG A 31 -10.35 0.04 -13.39
N THR A 32 -10.52 -0.38 -14.63
CA THR A 32 -11.80 -0.95 -15.10
C THR A 32 -12.09 -2.31 -14.46
N TYR A 33 -11.05 -3.12 -14.27
CA TYR A 33 -11.13 -4.39 -13.56
C TYR A 33 -11.58 -4.18 -12.10
N TYR A 34 -10.96 -3.26 -11.35
CA TYR A 34 -11.33 -3.02 -9.96
C TYR A 34 -12.78 -2.57 -9.81
N LEU A 35 -13.28 -1.66 -10.65
CA LEU A 35 -14.70 -1.25 -10.58
C LEU A 35 -15.65 -2.41 -10.87
N ALA A 36 -15.35 -3.21 -11.89
CA ALA A 36 -16.18 -4.37 -12.24
C ALA A 36 -16.16 -5.41 -11.12
N TYR A 37 -14.98 -5.70 -10.55
CA TYR A 37 -14.81 -6.60 -9.41
C TYR A 37 -15.57 -6.09 -8.19
N LEU A 38 -15.40 -4.83 -7.80
CA LEU A 38 -16.06 -4.24 -6.64
C LEU A 38 -17.59 -4.26 -6.77
N TYR A 39 -18.12 -4.00 -7.97
CA TYR A 39 -19.55 -4.11 -8.22
C TYR A 39 -20.03 -5.57 -8.14
N ALA A 40 -19.27 -6.51 -8.72
CA ALA A 40 -19.62 -7.92 -8.73
C ALA A 40 -19.59 -8.53 -7.33
N GLU A 41 -18.58 -8.21 -6.54
CA GLU A 41 -18.33 -8.74 -5.20
C GLU A 41 -19.30 -8.13 -4.18
N TYR A 42 -19.37 -6.80 -4.12
CA TYR A 42 -20.10 -6.11 -3.05
C TYR A 42 -21.51 -5.67 -3.42
N LYS A 43 -21.92 -5.82 -4.70
CA LYS A 43 -23.24 -5.41 -5.24
C LYS A 43 -23.58 -3.93 -5.02
N LEU A 44 -22.56 -3.09 -4.82
CA LEU A 44 -22.69 -1.64 -4.67
C LEU A 44 -22.13 -0.94 -5.90
N PRO A 45 -22.77 0.13 -6.41
CA PRO A 45 -22.25 0.91 -7.54
C PRO A 45 -20.98 1.66 -7.11
N PRO A 46 -19.78 1.24 -7.56
CA PRO A 46 -18.54 1.87 -7.14
C PRO A 46 -18.24 3.10 -8.00
N VAL A 47 -17.52 4.04 -7.42
CA VAL A 47 -17.03 5.24 -8.11
C VAL A 47 -15.51 5.22 -8.10
N LEU A 48 -14.90 5.55 -9.24
CA LEU A 48 -13.46 5.72 -9.35
C LEU A 48 -13.10 7.16 -9.04
N LEU A 49 -12.33 7.36 -7.98
CA LEU A 49 -11.78 8.64 -7.58
C LEU A 49 -10.27 8.64 -7.85
N VAL A 50 -9.80 9.67 -8.55
CA VAL A 50 -8.38 9.84 -8.88
C VAL A 50 -7.89 11.15 -8.28
N VAL A 51 -6.90 11.08 -7.40
CA VAL A 51 -6.24 12.27 -6.84
C VAL A 51 -5.00 12.57 -7.67
N CYS A 52 -4.87 13.81 -8.10
CA CYS A 52 -3.83 14.30 -9.00
C CYS A 52 -3.17 15.53 -8.37
N GLN A 53 -1.85 15.63 -8.47
CA GLN A 53 -1.08 16.73 -7.87
C GLN A 53 -0.82 17.89 -8.84
N ASP A 54 -1.19 17.73 -10.10
CA ASP A 54 -0.97 18.73 -11.14
C ASP A 54 -2.07 18.68 -12.22
N LYS A 55 -2.26 19.82 -12.89
CA LYS A 55 -3.28 20.01 -13.93
C LYS A 55 -3.12 19.07 -15.14
N PRO A 56 -1.90 18.87 -15.70
CA PRO A 56 -1.72 17.89 -16.77
C PRO A 56 -2.17 16.47 -16.39
N THR A 57 -1.79 15.98 -15.20
CA THR A 57 -2.22 14.65 -14.70
C THR A 57 -3.73 14.60 -14.55
N ALA A 58 -4.34 15.63 -13.95
CA ALA A 58 -5.79 15.69 -13.74
C ALA A 58 -6.56 15.67 -15.06
N SER A 59 -6.11 16.43 -16.07
CA SER A 59 -6.74 16.49 -17.39
C SER A 59 -6.67 15.15 -18.13
N TRP A 60 -5.55 14.43 -17.99
CA TRP A 60 -5.38 13.09 -18.53
C TRP A 60 -6.25 12.06 -17.79
N ALA A 61 -6.27 12.12 -16.46
CA ALA A 61 -7.04 11.21 -15.62
C ALA A 61 -8.56 11.36 -15.79
N ALA A 62 -9.04 12.56 -16.12
CA ALA A 62 -10.46 12.85 -16.34
C ALA A 62 -11.01 12.27 -17.65
N GLN A 63 -10.15 11.76 -18.55
CA GLN A 63 -10.59 11.19 -19.81
C GLN A 63 -11.41 9.91 -19.58
N PRO A 64 -12.61 9.78 -20.18
CA PRO A 64 -13.40 8.56 -20.04
C PRO A 64 -12.67 7.36 -20.62
N ILE A 65 -12.67 6.25 -19.87
CA ILE A 65 -12.14 4.98 -20.35
C ILE A 65 -13.28 4.22 -21.01
N ARG A 66 -13.12 3.85 -22.29
CA ARG A 66 -14.11 3.07 -23.04
C ARG A 66 -13.48 1.77 -23.50
N ILE A 67 -14.12 0.66 -23.16
CA ILE A 67 -13.76 -0.69 -23.61
C ILE A 67 -14.89 -1.22 -24.49
N GLY A 68 -14.54 -1.67 -25.69
CA GLY A 68 -15.47 -2.19 -26.67
C GLY A 68 -15.00 -1.93 -28.09
N LEU A 69 -15.83 -2.31 -29.06
CA LEU A 69 -15.61 -1.98 -30.46
C LEU A 69 -15.91 -0.50 -30.70
N PRO A 70 -15.32 0.14 -31.74
CA PRO A 70 -15.58 1.56 -32.03
C PRO A 70 -17.07 1.91 -32.19
N ALA A 71 -17.88 0.98 -32.69
CA ALA A 71 -19.32 1.15 -32.86
C ALA A 71 -20.16 0.61 -31.69
N HIS A 72 -19.55 -0.03 -30.69
CA HIS A 72 -20.25 -0.67 -29.59
C HIS A 72 -19.41 -0.64 -28.30
N THR A 73 -19.78 0.24 -27.38
CA THR A 73 -19.15 0.34 -26.05
C THR A 73 -19.72 -0.73 -25.13
N SER A 74 -18.86 -1.61 -24.61
CA SER A 74 -19.24 -2.64 -23.63
C SER A 74 -19.11 -2.14 -22.20
N ILE A 75 -18.08 -1.34 -21.92
CA ILE A 75 -17.85 -0.72 -20.60
C ILE A 75 -17.40 0.73 -20.81
N ALA A 76 -17.97 1.65 -20.04
CA ALA A 76 -17.50 3.02 -19.94
C ALA A 76 -17.26 3.39 -18.47
N VAL A 77 -16.10 3.96 -18.17
CA VAL A 77 -15.73 4.45 -16.84
C VAL A 77 -15.44 5.95 -16.93
N PHE A 78 -16.05 6.72 -16.05
CA PHE A 78 -15.90 8.16 -15.93
C PHE A 78 -15.27 8.47 -14.58
N PRO A 79 -13.95 8.70 -14.52
CA PRO A 79 -13.27 8.98 -13.26
C PRO A 79 -13.71 10.33 -12.68
N LEU A 80 -13.93 10.38 -11.37
CA LEU A 80 -13.95 11.64 -10.63
C LEU A 80 -12.51 12.02 -10.32
N VAL A 81 -12.12 13.25 -10.65
CA VAL A 81 -10.75 13.71 -10.48
C VAL A 81 -10.69 14.83 -9.45
N LEU A 82 -9.83 14.65 -8.46
CA LEU A 82 -9.48 15.65 -7.46
C LEU A 82 -8.08 16.19 -7.77
N SER A 83 -7.93 17.50 -7.69
CA SER A 83 -6.67 18.20 -7.97
C SER A 83 -6.60 19.53 -7.22
N PRO A 84 -5.43 20.19 -7.17
CA PRO A 84 -5.32 21.52 -6.59
C PRO A 84 -6.28 22.57 -7.19
N GLU A 85 -6.77 22.37 -8.42
CA GLU A 85 -7.69 23.32 -9.06
C GLU A 85 -9.12 23.22 -8.53
N ASN A 86 -9.51 22.10 -7.94
CA ASN A 86 -10.89 21.86 -7.47
C ASN A 86 -11.00 21.45 -5.99
N LEU A 87 -9.87 21.40 -5.28
CA LEU A 87 -9.83 21.18 -3.83
C LEU A 87 -9.24 22.40 -3.11
N PRO A 88 -9.91 22.90 -2.06
CA PRO A 88 -9.35 23.96 -1.22
C PRO A 88 -8.14 23.41 -0.44
N THR A 89 -7.23 24.29 -0.04
CA THR A 89 -6.20 23.96 0.96
C THR A 89 -6.81 24.05 2.34
N ILE A 90 -6.73 22.98 3.12
CA ILE A 90 -7.21 22.94 4.51
C ILE A 90 -5.99 23.00 5.42
N ILE A 91 -5.90 24.06 6.22
CA ILE A 91 -4.77 24.30 7.14
C ILE A 91 -5.22 24.45 8.61
N ASP A 92 -6.53 24.54 8.85
CA ASP A 92 -7.09 24.60 10.19
C ASP A 92 -7.45 23.18 10.66
N PRO A 93 -6.90 22.70 11.80
CA PRO A 93 -7.25 21.42 12.39
C PRO A 93 -8.74 21.26 12.72
N ASP A 94 -9.44 22.33 13.09
CA ASP A 94 -10.86 22.26 13.43
C ASP A 94 -11.69 22.06 12.16
N GLU A 95 -11.38 22.77 11.07
CA GLU A 95 -11.96 22.55 9.74
C GLU A 95 -11.65 21.13 9.23
N ALA A 96 -10.43 20.64 9.45
CA ALA A 96 -10.05 19.29 9.07
C ALA A 96 -10.81 18.20 9.86
N ALA A 97 -11.21 18.47 11.10
CA ALA A 97 -11.99 17.55 11.91
C ALA A 97 -13.46 17.47 11.49
N GLU A 98 -14.01 18.52 10.88
CA GLU A 98 -15.37 18.52 10.33
C GLU A 98 -15.52 17.54 9.15
N ASP A 99 -14.50 17.46 8.28
CA ASP A 99 -14.43 16.49 7.18
C ASP A 99 -13.00 15.97 6.96
N LEU A 100 -12.65 14.91 7.70
CA LEU A 100 -11.35 14.25 7.61
C LEU A 100 -11.04 13.73 6.20
N ALA A 101 -12.06 13.25 5.48
CA ALA A 101 -11.86 12.71 4.14
C ALA A 101 -11.42 13.83 3.19
N LEU A 102 -12.12 14.96 3.24
CA LEU A 102 -11.77 16.14 2.44
C LEU A 102 -10.39 16.68 2.80
N ALA A 103 -10.05 16.75 4.08
CA ALA A 103 -8.73 17.20 4.55
C ALA A 103 -7.60 16.30 4.04
N VAL A 104 -7.78 14.98 4.08
CA VAL A 104 -6.82 14.03 3.50
C VAL A 104 -6.70 14.22 1.98
N PHE A 105 -7.82 14.30 1.25
CA PHE A 105 -7.77 14.50 -0.20
C PHE A 105 -7.13 15.84 -0.58
N SER A 106 -7.40 16.90 0.18
CA SER A 106 -6.75 18.20 0.05
C SER A 106 -5.23 18.06 0.17
N ALA A 107 -4.74 17.45 1.25
CA ALA A 107 -3.32 17.24 1.46
C ALA A 107 -2.65 16.40 0.37
N LEU A 108 -3.33 15.35 -0.11
CA LEU A 108 -2.84 14.50 -1.20
C LEU A 108 -2.75 15.26 -2.53
N ALA A 109 -3.75 16.09 -2.85
CA ALA A 109 -3.76 16.89 -4.07
C ALA A 109 -2.70 17.99 -4.03
N HIS A 110 -2.52 18.63 -2.87
CA HIS A 110 -1.57 19.73 -2.65
C HIS A 110 -0.18 19.26 -2.22
N ALA A 111 0.18 17.99 -2.48
CA ALA A 111 1.47 17.41 -2.07
C ALA A 111 2.72 18.11 -2.63
N ASN A 112 2.57 18.94 -3.67
CA ASN A 112 3.64 19.75 -4.27
C ASN A 112 3.52 21.26 -3.94
N ASP A 113 2.55 21.65 -3.10
CA ASP A 113 2.34 23.04 -2.71
C ASP A 113 3.41 23.50 -1.71
N PRO A 114 3.96 24.73 -1.83
CA PRO A 114 4.91 25.26 -0.86
C PRO A 114 4.37 25.33 0.59
N ALA A 115 3.06 25.47 0.76
CA ALA A 115 2.37 25.49 2.06
C ALA A 115 2.05 24.08 2.59
N LEU A 116 2.53 23.02 1.92
CA LEU A 116 2.33 21.62 2.30
C LEU A 116 2.50 21.34 3.82
N PRO A 117 3.51 21.89 4.53
CA PRO A 117 3.65 21.61 5.95
C PRO A 117 2.38 21.93 6.75
N ALA A 118 1.80 23.12 6.53
CA ALA A 118 0.57 23.52 7.19
C ALA A 118 -0.64 22.68 6.73
N ILE A 119 -0.67 22.31 5.43
CA ILE A 119 -1.75 21.51 4.84
C ILE A 119 -1.73 20.06 5.38
N LEU A 120 -0.56 19.49 5.66
CA LEU A 120 -0.44 18.15 6.27
C LEU A 120 -0.62 18.18 7.80
N GLU A 121 -0.21 19.27 8.47
CA GLU A 121 -0.38 19.42 9.92
C GLU A 121 -1.85 19.45 10.35
N ALA A 122 -2.73 20.04 9.54
CA ALA A 122 -4.17 20.11 9.84
C ALA A 122 -4.85 18.73 9.96
N PRO A 123 -4.84 17.85 8.92
CA PRO A 123 -5.40 16.51 9.04
C PRO A 123 -4.64 15.65 10.06
N ALA A 124 -3.32 15.81 10.20
CA ALA A 124 -2.56 15.12 11.25
C ALA A 124 -3.10 15.43 12.65
N THR A 125 -3.31 16.73 12.94
CA THR A 125 -3.83 17.18 14.24
C THR A 125 -5.28 16.72 14.46
N ALA A 126 -6.12 16.81 13.42
CA ALA A 126 -7.50 16.34 13.48
C ALA A 126 -7.58 14.83 13.77
N LEU A 127 -6.77 14.02 13.08
CA LEU A 127 -6.69 12.56 13.30
C LEU A 127 -6.20 12.21 14.72
N ALA A 128 -5.23 12.96 15.24
CA ALA A 128 -4.74 12.78 16.61
C ALA A 128 -5.83 13.06 17.66
N ASN A 129 -6.67 14.08 17.41
CA ASN A 129 -7.76 14.48 18.31
C ASN A 129 -8.95 13.52 18.28
N VAL A 130 -9.33 13.04 17.08
CA VAL A 130 -10.47 12.11 16.91
C VAL A 130 -10.11 10.71 17.44
N GLY A 131 -8.93 10.20 17.09
CA GLY A 131 -8.48 8.86 17.47
C GLY A 131 -9.39 7.73 16.95
N GLY A 132 -9.19 6.52 17.48
CA GLY A 132 -9.97 5.34 17.09
C GLY A 132 -9.55 4.69 15.77
N GLU A 133 -10.33 3.70 15.33
CA GLU A 133 -10.04 2.88 14.15
C GLU A 133 -10.18 3.69 12.85
N THR A 134 -11.22 4.52 12.73
CA THR A 134 -11.43 5.38 11.56
C THR A 134 -10.29 6.36 11.34
N ALA A 135 -9.70 6.93 12.40
CA ALA A 135 -8.53 7.80 12.27
C ALA A 135 -7.28 7.03 11.82
N GLN A 136 -7.16 5.75 12.17
CA GLN A 136 -6.05 4.90 11.72
C GLN A 136 -6.16 4.62 10.21
N ASP A 137 -7.36 4.30 9.72
CA ASP A 137 -7.59 4.05 8.30
C ASP A 137 -7.24 5.29 7.46
N TRP A 138 -7.66 6.48 7.89
CA TRP A 138 -7.34 7.73 7.20
C TRP A 138 -5.85 8.09 7.25
N ALA A 139 -5.17 7.84 8.38
CA ALA A 139 -3.74 8.08 8.48
C ALA A 139 -2.95 7.16 7.52
N GLU A 140 -3.38 5.91 7.41
CA GLU A 140 -2.80 4.93 6.48
C GLU A 140 -3.08 5.29 5.02
N TYR A 141 -4.31 5.66 4.67
CA TYR A 141 -4.65 6.15 3.33
C TYR A 141 -3.85 7.38 2.94
N THR A 142 -3.58 8.27 3.90
CA THR A 142 -2.73 9.44 3.68
C THR A 142 -1.29 9.01 3.39
N GLU A 143 -0.70 8.11 4.19
CA GLU A 143 0.66 7.63 3.94
C GLU A 143 0.79 6.96 2.56
N ILE A 144 -0.15 6.09 2.20
CA ILE A 144 -0.15 5.40 0.90
C ILE A 144 -0.31 6.41 -0.24
N GLY A 145 -1.23 7.37 -0.09
CA GLY A 145 -1.51 8.38 -1.12
C GLY A 145 -0.34 9.33 -1.36
N LEU A 146 0.46 9.63 -0.34
CA LEU A 146 1.65 10.47 -0.47
C LEU A 146 2.77 9.80 -1.27
N GLY A 147 2.80 8.46 -1.36
CA GLY A 147 3.81 7.71 -2.11
C GLY A 147 5.25 8.01 -1.66
N ASP A 148 6.25 7.73 -2.49
CA ASP A 148 7.67 7.98 -2.16
C ASP A 148 8.09 9.44 -2.36
N THR A 149 7.46 10.34 -1.61
CA THR A 149 7.70 11.79 -1.66
C THR A 149 8.32 12.31 -0.37
N GLN A 150 8.94 13.50 -0.44
CA GLN A 150 9.37 14.25 0.75
C GLN A 150 8.19 14.50 1.72
N SER A 151 6.99 14.64 1.17
CA SER A 151 5.72 14.78 1.88
C SER A 151 5.41 13.58 2.77
N ARG A 152 5.71 12.34 2.32
CA ARG A 152 5.58 11.13 3.14
C ARG A 152 6.56 11.09 4.31
N ALA A 153 7.80 11.54 4.10
CA ALA A 153 8.78 11.64 5.19
C ALA A 153 8.32 12.66 6.25
N PHE A 154 7.80 13.81 5.82
CA PHE A 154 7.23 14.81 6.72
C PHE A 154 5.99 14.26 7.46
N TRP A 155 5.10 13.56 6.76
CA TRP A 155 3.94 12.89 7.37
C TRP A 155 4.32 11.92 8.49
N ARG A 156 5.38 11.12 8.29
CA ARG A 156 5.90 10.20 9.31
C ARG A 156 6.45 10.92 10.54
N HIS A 157 7.00 12.12 10.38
CA HIS A 157 7.41 12.95 11.52
C HIS A 157 6.20 13.47 12.31
N LEU A 158 5.11 13.83 11.62
CA LEU A 158 3.87 14.30 12.26
C LEU A 158 3.11 13.17 12.97
N MET A 159 3.21 11.94 12.47
CA MET A 159 2.57 10.75 13.01
C MET A 159 3.59 9.79 13.65
N PRO A 160 4.26 10.15 14.78
CA PRO A 160 5.39 9.39 15.31
C PRO A 160 5.03 7.99 15.85
N LEU A 161 3.75 7.64 15.92
CA LEU A 161 3.27 6.32 16.31
C LEU A 161 2.01 6.07 15.50
N ARG A 162 2.00 5.09 14.59
CA ARG A 162 1.06 3.95 14.57
C ARG A 162 1.28 3.06 13.33
N PRO A 163 1.14 1.73 13.50
CA PRO A 163 1.44 0.77 12.43
C PRO A 163 0.38 0.76 11.31
N SER A 164 0.82 0.85 10.04
CA SER A 164 0.05 0.56 8.82
C SER A 164 -0.22 -0.95 8.68
N ARG A 165 -1.43 -1.34 8.27
CA ARG A 165 -1.88 -2.73 8.11
C ARG A 165 -1.96 -3.19 6.64
N PHE A 166 -1.67 -2.33 5.66
CA PHE A 166 -1.73 -2.64 4.23
C PHE A 166 -0.49 -3.37 3.70
N PRO A 167 -0.65 -4.56 3.07
CA PRO A 167 0.43 -5.26 2.38
C PRO A 167 0.96 -4.49 1.16
N GLY A 168 2.28 -4.39 0.99
CA GLY A 168 2.92 -3.86 -0.23
C GLY A 168 3.29 -2.37 -0.20
N SER A 169 3.30 -1.74 0.98
CA SER A 169 3.60 -0.31 1.16
C SER A 169 5.09 0.01 1.40
N GLY A 170 5.95 -1.02 1.50
CA GLY A 170 7.40 -0.86 1.69
C GLY A 170 7.77 -0.10 2.98
N THR A 171 6.95 -0.22 4.02
CA THR A 171 7.13 0.46 5.31
C THR A 171 7.97 -0.38 6.29
N ILE A 172 8.33 0.21 7.43
CA ILE A 172 8.98 -0.46 8.59
C ILE A 172 8.25 -1.75 9.02
N ILE A 173 6.96 -1.88 8.69
CA ILE A 173 6.17 -3.09 8.95
C ILE A 173 6.36 -4.15 7.89
N GLU A 174 6.74 -3.85 6.64
CA GLU A 174 7.13 -4.91 5.71
C GLU A 174 8.38 -5.62 6.25
N GLU A 175 9.37 -4.87 6.75
CA GLU A 175 10.53 -5.44 7.45
C GLU A 175 10.11 -6.17 8.73
N SER A 176 9.29 -5.54 9.59
CA SER A 176 8.84 -6.15 10.87
C SER A 176 7.86 -7.33 10.69
N ARG A 177 7.12 -7.39 9.58
CA ARG A 177 6.17 -8.46 9.22
C ARG A 177 6.89 -9.58 8.49
N ILE A 178 7.85 -9.30 7.63
CA ILE A 178 8.74 -10.33 7.10
C ILE A 178 9.53 -10.94 8.26
N GLU A 179 10.05 -10.13 9.18
CA GLU A 179 10.68 -10.62 10.42
C GLU A 179 9.68 -11.34 11.34
N GLY A 180 8.45 -10.84 11.47
CA GLY A 180 7.40 -11.43 12.30
C GLY A 180 6.85 -12.75 11.73
N GLU A 181 6.69 -12.85 10.41
CA GLU A 181 6.30 -14.06 9.68
C GLU A 181 7.45 -15.06 9.68
N ALA A 182 8.69 -14.61 9.48
CA ALA A 182 9.87 -15.47 9.57
C ALA A 182 10.04 -16.02 10.99
N LYS A 183 9.93 -15.17 12.01
CA LYS A 183 10.01 -15.57 13.42
C LYS A 183 8.85 -16.49 13.82
N GLY A 184 7.62 -16.18 13.41
CA GLY A 184 6.47 -17.06 13.65
C GLY A 184 6.65 -18.44 13.01
N ARG A 185 7.18 -18.47 11.77
CA ARG A 185 7.45 -19.73 11.07
C ARG A 185 8.60 -20.51 11.69
N ALA A 186 9.64 -19.84 12.17
CA ALA A 186 10.72 -20.44 12.95
C ALA A 186 10.21 -21.04 14.27
N GLU A 187 9.35 -20.33 15.00
CA GLU A 187 8.70 -20.82 16.22
C GLU A 187 7.83 -22.06 15.95
N ASP A 188 7.08 -22.07 14.86
CA ASP A 188 6.25 -23.23 14.46
C ASP A 188 7.10 -24.46 14.10
N ILE A 189 8.20 -24.29 13.36
CA ILE A 189 9.14 -25.38 13.04
C ILE A 189 9.69 -26.00 14.32
N LEU A 190 10.21 -25.19 15.23
CA LEU A 190 10.79 -25.66 16.49
C LEU A 190 9.74 -26.35 17.36
N ARG A 191 8.50 -25.84 17.37
CA ARG A 191 7.38 -26.45 18.09
C ARG A 191 7.00 -27.80 17.51
N ILE A 192 6.99 -27.96 16.19
CA ILE A 192 6.70 -29.25 15.55
C ILE A 192 7.78 -30.29 15.90
N LEU A 193 9.05 -29.92 15.84
CA LEU A 193 10.16 -30.82 16.20
C LEU A 193 10.11 -31.23 17.68
N ASP A 194 9.78 -30.30 18.58
CA ASP A 194 9.58 -30.56 20.01
C ASP A 194 8.39 -31.50 20.27
N LEU A 195 7.24 -31.25 19.62
CA LEU A 195 6.07 -32.14 19.70
C LEU A 195 6.34 -33.55 19.16
N ARG A 196 7.29 -33.69 18.24
CA ARG A 196 7.74 -34.97 17.69
C ARG A 196 8.89 -35.60 18.49
N ALA A 197 9.30 -34.97 19.60
CA ALA A 197 10.39 -35.40 20.47
C ALA A 197 11.72 -35.59 19.71
N ILE A 198 11.96 -34.76 18.70
CA ILE A 198 13.23 -34.72 17.97
C ILE A 198 14.16 -33.79 18.75
N ASP A 199 15.35 -34.29 19.11
CA ASP A 199 16.33 -33.48 19.83
C ASP A 199 16.86 -32.37 18.93
N ILE A 200 16.76 -31.12 19.41
CA ILE A 200 17.14 -29.93 18.65
C ILE A 200 18.40 -29.35 19.29
N PRO A 201 19.59 -29.56 18.69
CA PRO A 201 20.81 -28.95 19.19
C PRO A 201 20.71 -27.42 19.11
N GLU A 202 21.37 -26.72 20.02
CA GLU A 202 21.28 -25.25 20.13
C GLU A 202 21.71 -24.57 18.82
N SER A 203 22.70 -25.12 18.12
CA SER A 203 23.13 -24.64 16.80
C SER A 203 22.03 -24.70 15.73
N ALA A 204 21.15 -25.70 15.78
CA ALA A 204 20.00 -25.79 14.88
C ALA A 204 18.91 -24.79 15.29
N ARG A 205 18.71 -24.57 16.59
CA ARG A 205 17.76 -23.59 17.12
C ARG A 205 18.15 -22.16 16.73
N GLU A 206 19.41 -21.79 16.91
CA GLU A 206 19.95 -20.50 16.49
C GLU A 206 19.82 -20.30 14.98
N ARG A 207 20.09 -21.34 14.19
CA ARG A 207 19.98 -21.30 12.73
C ARG A 207 18.54 -21.08 12.25
N VAL A 208 17.57 -21.76 12.85
CA VAL A 208 16.14 -21.59 12.51
C VAL A 208 15.65 -20.20 12.92
N ASN A 209 16.00 -19.73 14.12
CA ASN A 209 15.60 -18.41 14.62
C ASN A 209 16.28 -17.24 13.88
N GLY A 210 17.49 -17.44 13.36
CA GLY A 210 18.24 -16.43 12.62
C GLY A 210 17.89 -16.36 11.12
N CYS A 211 17.02 -17.24 10.62
CA CYS A 211 16.63 -17.27 9.22
C CYS A 211 15.50 -16.26 8.94
N THR A 212 15.70 -15.41 7.93
CA THR A 212 14.70 -14.42 7.48
C THR A 212 14.13 -14.75 6.09
N ASP A 213 14.56 -15.85 5.48
CA ASP A 213 14.08 -16.33 4.17
C ASP A 213 12.81 -17.16 4.34
N LEU A 214 11.67 -16.62 3.89
CA LEU A 214 10.36 -17.24 4.02
C LEU A 214 10.17 -18.49 3.15
N GLU A 215 10.84 -18.60 2.00
CA GLU A 215 10.76 -19.79 1.14
C GLU A 215 11.55 -20.95 1.77
N LEU A 216 12.71 -20.63 2.33
CA LEU A 216 13.54 -21.59 3.05
C LEU A 216 12.83 -22.08 4.32
N LEU A 217 12.25 -21.16 5.10
CA LEU A 217 11.43 -21.49 6.27
C LEU A 217 10.18 -22.30 5.89
N GLY A 218 9.56 -22.01 4.74
CA GLY A 218 8.46 -22.84 4.21
C GLY A 218 8.89 -24.28 3.95
N THR A 219 10.06 -24.45 3.33
CA THR A 219 10.63 -25.79 3.07
C THR A 219 10.96 -26.53 4.35
N TRP A 220 11.54 -25.85 5.35
CA TRP A 220 11.82 -26.46 6.66
C TRP A 220 10.55 -26.81 7.42
N PHE A 221 9.50 -25.98 7.33
CA PHE A 221 8.20 -26.29 7.93
C PHE A 221 7.60 -27.59 7.38
N ASP A 222 7.57 -27.76 6.06
CA ASP A 222 7.04 -28.99 5.44
C ASP A 222 7.89 -30.22 5.82
N ARG A 223 9.21 -30.04 5.95
CA ARG A 223 10.11 -31.11 6.38
C ARG A 223 9.96 -31.46 7.85
N ALA A 224 9.74 -30.48 8.73
CA ALA A 224 9.56 -30.69 10.16
C ALA A 224 8.42 -31.69 10.45
N LEU A 225 7.48 -31.89 9.52
CA LEU A 225 6.41 -32.88 9.60
C LEU A 225 6.85 -34.33 9.35
N THR A 226 7.97 -34.54 8.65
CA THR A 226 8.39 -35.87 8.16
C THR A 226 9.78 -36.30 8.64
N VAL A 227 10.71 -35.37 8.86
CA VAL A 227 12.10 -35.67 9.27
C VAL A 227 12.17 -36.42 10.59
N THR A 228 13.22 -37.21 10.80
CA THR A 228 13.43 -37.99 12.02
C THR A 228 14.55 -37.44 12.91
N THR A 229 15.42 -36.58 12.35
CA THR A 229 16.44 -35.84 13.10
C THR A 229 16.46 -34.35 12.70
N ALA A 230 17.08 -33.51 13.54
CA ALA A 230 17.19 -32.07 13.28
C ALA A 230 18.11 -31.75 12.08
N GLU A 231 19.09 -32.60 11.77
CA GLU A 231 20.01 -32.42 10.64
C GLU A 231 19.31 -32.62 9.29
N GLU A 232 18.35 -33.55 9.23
CA GLU A 232 17.55 -33.84 8.03
C GLU A 232 16.69 -32.64 7.59
N LEU A 233 16.39 -31.73 8.52
CA LEU A 233 15.68 -30.48 8.23
C LEU A 233 16.44 -29.64 7.18
N PHE A 234 17.77 -29.61 7.27
CA PHE A 234 18.65 -28.76 6.48
C PHE A 234 19.26 -29.45 5.25
N ALA A 235 18.98 -30.73 5.02
CA ALA A 235 19.76 -31.60 4.12
C ALA A 235 19.65 -31.29 2.60
N ALA A 236 19.05 -30.18 2.17
CA ALA A 236 18.91 -29.84 0.75
C ALA A 236 19.28 -28.39 0.39
N GLU A 237 20.24 -27.78 1.08
CA GLU A 237 20.88 -26.54 0.62
C GLU A 237 21.99 -26.80 -0.44
N ALA A 238 21.82 -27.80 -1.31
CA ALA A 238 22.77 -28.12 -2.39
C ALA A 238 22.21 -27.72 -3.76
#